data_AF-A0AAD2F637-F1
#
_entry.id   AF-A0AAD2F637-F1
#
_cell.length_a   1.000
_cell.length_b   1.000
_cell.length_c   1.000
_cell.angle_alpha   90.00
_cell.angle_beta   90.00
_cell.angle_gamma   90.00
#
_symmetry.space_group_name_H-M   'P 1'
#
loop_
_entity.id
_entity.type
_entity.pdbx_description
1 polymer ?
#
loop_
_entity_poly.entity_id
_entity_poly.type
_entity_poly.pdbx_seq_one_letter_code
_entity_poly.pdbx_strand_id
1 'polypeptide(L)'
;MSSVLRTAVGKKLFDSLGELLVGNHLEQKELTVSEERHERYMATCLVTWCFDHELTENTVAGNAAIAERHFGYNASALNAHVSGLCREAHNNRDLRGRFMQRIDTDDADSLEHSSQNQLVHDFGAFTVHRSCQPCGGDGRVSCSGCGGNGKRRCGSCGGGGTHTRMVTRTRWNGRHNESYTQSVTETCGGCGGFGKVVCTSCGGSGKQRCRACDGHGRFTDTTHVKAIAKPAWHVPALSGLSGAALTHALRRYGPQHARRLVPLELAETGYNEEDNWVVHYVGEAEVVELDVGVKATPYMVASVGSRATSIVTPPIFDQLLATELARAVSAQNTKRLSGRQARRLFGEYCAVPVLDAGLREIAQLPKDRLGDSGAALQKVAGGFISADTSAAIGKSIRKVLDKVSPANSKVAWGLVVAIPIVLGFAFGADSFYMRTTLTAGSVIGGIMLGVIAAVLGALIVSPAAWALSASVSAVARRRVPKSYRQRGRNWAPLKAACLSGAVVGMLGAGYGVLGIYQWAPRVRDAAAPAANWLVQHVRPSSPLHVLGTYWLPPVVATMPVVRPTEAEMYRDIQRLLIARGYLRGQADGNPGPRTQAAITRYRERQHIYGPLSTEQLLAHLRTH
;
A
#
# COMPACT_ATOMS: atom_id res chain seq x y z
N MET A 1 -54.45 -26.70 12.14
CA MET A 1 -53.36 -26.27 11.25
C MET A 1 -53.45 -26.93 9.87
N SER A 2 -53.60 -28.25 9.76
CA SER A 2 -53.69 -28.95 8.45
C SER A 2 -54.89 -28.56 7.56
N SER A 3 -55.90 -27.85 8.07
CA SER A 3 -57.10 -27.46 7.30
C SER A 3 -56.97 -26.10 6.58
N VAL A 4 -56.00 -25.27 6.97
CA VAL A 4 -55.83 -23.91 6.40
C VAL A 4 -54.89 -23.94 5.19
N LEU A 5 -53.90 -24.83 5.20
CA LEU A 5 -52.94 -24.97 4.12
C LEU A 5 -53.52 -25.80 2.97
N ARG A 6 -53.73 -25.19 1.81
CA ARG A 6 -54.46 -25.77 0.66
C ARG A 6 -53.54 -26.20 -0.48
N THR A 7 -52.44 -25.47 -0.71
CA THR A 7 -51.48 -25.79 -1.78
C THR A 7 -50.25 -26.52 -1.25
N ALA A 8 -49.61 -27.32 -2.11
CA ALA A 8 -48.33 -27.97 -1.78
C ALA A 8 -47.21 -26.94 -1.56
N VAL A 9 -47.25 -25.81 -2.27
CA VAL A 9 -46.31 -24.69 -2.12
C VAL A 9 -46.52 -24.01 -0.77
N GLY A 10 -47.76 -23.72 -0.37
CA GLY A 10 -48.08 -23.16 0.94
C GLY A 10 -47.60 -24.03 2.10
N LYS A 11 -47.81 -25.35 2.00
CA LYS A 11 -47.29 -26.31 3.00
C LYS A 11 -45.76 -26.28 3.09
N LYS A 12 -45.05 -26.34 1.95
CA LYS A 12 -43.58 -26.26 1.93
C LYS A 12 -43.05 -24.93 2.47
N LEU A 13 -43.71 -23.82 2.16
CA LEU A 13 -43.35 -22.50 2.69
C LEU A 13 -43.48 -22.50 4.23
N PHE A 14 -44.60 -22.99 4.76
CA PHE A 14 -44.81 -23.05 6.20
C PHE A 14 -43.80 -23.94 6.91
N ASP A 15 -43.52 -25.13 6.36
CA ASP A 15 -42.51 -26.04 6.91
C ASP A 15 -41.11 -25.38 6.91
N SER A 16 -40.75 -24.68 5.83
CA SER A 16 -39.48 -23.95 5.71
C SER A 16 -39.37 -22.79 6.71
N LEU A 17 -40.48 -22.07 6.97
CA LEU A 17 -40.54 -21.05 8.01
C LEU A 17 -40.36 -21.66 9.41
N GLY A 18 -40.95 -22.83 9.65
CA GLY A 18 -40.76 -23.59 10.88
C GLY A 18 -39.30 -23.92 11.13
N GLU A 19 -38.63 -24.52 10.14
CA GLU A 19 -37.20 -24.87 10.21
C GLU A 19 -36.30 -23.65 10.46
N LEU A 20 -36.64 -22.49 9.89
CA LEU A 20 -35.85 -21.28 10.00
C LEU A 20 -36.08 -20.52 11.32
N LEU A 21 -37.33 -20.40 11.77
CA LEU A 21 -37.73 -19.52 12.86
C LEU A 21 -37.75 -20.24 14.22
N VAL A 22 -38.18 -21.49 14.28
CA VAL A 22 -38.38 -22.22 15.54
C VAL A 22 -37.05 -22.44 16.25
N GLY A 23 -37.04 -22.24 17.57
CA GLY A 23 -35.84 -22.26 18.40
C GLY A 23 -35.11 -20.92 18.50
N ASN A 24 -35.43 -19.93 17.65
CA ASN A 24 -34.95 -18.55 17.80
C ASN A 24 -35.87 -17.75 18.71
N HIS A 25 -35.99 -18.19 19.96
CA HIS A 25 -36.97 -17.68 20.94
C HIS A 25 -38.43 -17.87 20.52
N LEU A 26 -38.71 -18.75 19.57
CA LEU A 26 -40.05 -19.08 19.09
C LEU A 26 -40.32 -20.57 19.31
N GLU A 27 -41.43 -20.89 19.98
CA GLU A 27 -41.90 -22.27 20.11
C GLU A 27 -42.79 -22.65 18.91
N GLN A 28 -42.82 -23.94 18.55
CA GLN A 28 -43.62 -24.43 17.41
C GLN A 28 -45.10 -24.02 17.48
N LYS A 29 -45.68 -23.99 18.68
CA LYS A 29 -47.09 -23.62 18.91
C LYS A 29 -47.39 -22.13 18.68
N GLU A 30 -46.34 -21.29 18.71
CA GLU A 30 -46.44 -19.84 18.55
C GLU A 30 -46.32 -19.39 17.08
N LEU A 31 -46.05 -20.33 16.18
CA LEU A 31 -46.06 -20.13 14.73
C LEU A 31 -47.39 -20.66 14.17
N THR A 32 -48.25 -19.75 13.71
CA THR A 32 -49.58 -20.08 13.20
C THR A 32 -49.77 -19.57 11.78
N VAL A 33 -50.75 -20.12 11.06
CA VAL A 33 -51.23 -19.61 9.77
C VAL A 33 -52.70 -19.26 9.93
N SER A 34 -53.08 -18.03 9.61
CA SER A 34 -54.47 -17.58 9.62
C SER A 34 -55.12 -17.73 8.25
N GLU A 35 -54.39 -17.44 7.17
CA GLU A 35 -54.91 -17.42 5.81
C GLU A 35 -53.86 -17.86 4.80
N GLU A 36 -54.31 -18.53 3.73
CA GLU A 36 -53.53 -18.83 2.54
C GLU A 36 -54.26 -18.29 1.30
N ARG A 37 -53.54 -17.52 0.49
CA ARG A 37 -54.00 -17.01 -0.81
C ARG A 37 -53.00 -17.45 -1.88
N HIS A 38 -53.48 -17.77 -3.07
CA HIS A 38 -52.61 -18.15 -4.19
C HIS A 38 -53.15 -17.61 -5.51
N GLU A 39 -52.24 -17.31 -6.42
CA GLU A 39 -52.54 -16.85 -7.77
C GLU A 39 -51.51 -17.43 -8.74
N ARG A 40 -51.96 -17.77 -9.95
CA ARG A 40 -51.07 -18.28 -11.01
C ARG A 40 -50.82 -17.19 -12.02
N TYR A 41 -49.55 -16.98 -12.33
CA TYR A 41 -49.09 -16.03 -13.32
C TYR A 41 -48.51 -16.73 -14.52
N MET A 42 -48.75 -16.16 -15.70
CA MET A 42 -47.93 -16.41 -16.87
C MET A 42 -46.87 -15.32 -16.92
N ALA A 43 -45.68 -15.60 -16.39
CA ALA A 43 -44.61 -14.61 -16.31
C ALA A 43 -43.86 -14.55 -17.63
N THR A 44 -43.76 -13.33 -18.19
CA THR A 44 -42.95 -13.06 -19.38
C THR A 44 -41.65 -12.38 -18.96
N CYS A 45 -40.52 -12.84 -19.50
CA CYS A 45 -39.23 -12.18 -19.34
C CYS A 45 -38.60 -11.98 -20.73
N LEU A 46 -37.87 -10.88 -20.92
CA LEU A 46 -37.28 -10.53 -22.20
C LEU A 46 -35.78 -10.32 -22.06
N VAL A 47 -35.03 -10.79 -23.05
CA VAL A 47 -33.63 -10.40 -23.25
C VAL A 47 -33.54 -9.63 -24.56
N THR A 48 -33.16 -8.36 -24.46
CA THR A 48 -32.88 -7.51 -25.61
C THR A 48 -31.39 -7.57 -25.92
N TRP A 49 -31.02 -8.01 -27.11
CA TRP A 49 -29.65 -8.07 -27.59
C TRP A 49 -29.34 -6.87 -28.49
N CYS A 50 -28.49 -5.98 -28.00
CA CYS A 50 -27.93 -4.88 -28.76
C CYS A 50 -26.62 -5.31 -29.41
N PHE A 51 -26.50 -5.15 -30.73
CA PHE A 51 -25.29 -5.52 -31.47
C PHE A 51 -24.35 -4.33 -31.59
N ASP A 52 -23.09 -4.55 -31.23
CA ASP A 52 -22.08 -3.50 -31.18
C ASP A 52 -20.69 -4.08 -31.47
N HIS A 53 -19.66 -3.26 -31.32
CA HIS A 53 -18.27 -3.62 -31.53
C HIS A 53 -17.45 -3.50 -30.25
N GLU A 54 -16.36 -4.25 -30.20
CA GLU A 54 -15.32 -4.13 -29.18
C GLU A 54 -13.97 -3.93 -29.87
N LEU A 55 -13.23 -2.92 -29.42
CA LEU A 55 -11.90 -2.59 -29.91
C LEU A 55 -10.87 -2.87 -28.82
N THR A 56 -9.87 -3.68 -29.14
CA THR A 56 -8.69 -3.86 -28.28
C THR A 56 -7.47 -3.30 -28.99
N GLU A 57 -6.82 -2.32 -28.36
CA GLU A 57 -5.62 -1.68 -28.90
C GLU A 57 -4.38 -2.08 -28.10
N ASN A 58 -3.29 -2.36 -28.80
CA ASN A 58 -2.00 -2.65 -28.20
C ASN A 58 -0.88 -2.08 -29.05
N THR A 59 0.20 -1.65 -28.41
CA THR A 59 1.41 -1.21 -29.12
C THR A 59 2.63 -2.02 -28.70
N VAL A 60 3.39 -2.46 -29.69
CA VAL A 60 4.68 -3.13 -29.49
C VAL A 60 5.80 -2.40 -30.23
N ALA A 61 7.03 -2.47 -29.69
CA ALA A 61 8.21 -1.97 -30.39
C ALA A 61 8.58 -2.91 -31.55
N GLY A 62 8.96 -2.35 -32.70
CA GLY A 62 9.25 -3.14 -33.89
C GLY A 62 7.99 -3.71 -34.52
N ASN A 63 8.03 -4.98 -34.94
CA ASN A 63 6.92 -5.65 -35.62
C ASN A 63 6.05 -6.39 -34.60
N ALA A 64 4.73 -6.34 -34.78
CA ALA A 64 3.80 -7.21 -34.07
C ALA A 64 3.68 -8.60 -34.72
N ALA A 65 2.97 -9.51 -34.05
CA ALA A 65 2.58 -10.81 -34.59
C ALA A 65 1.61 -10.69 -35.78
N ILE A 66 1.28 -11.82 -36.40
CA ILE A 66 0.43 -11.92 -37.61
C ILE A 66 -0.86 -11.10 -37.42
N ALA A 67 -1.12 -10.25 -38.40
CA ALA A 67 -2.33 -9.44 -38.52
C ALA A 67 -3.04 -9.81 -39.82
N GLU A 68 -4.36 -9.69 -39.85
CA GLU A 68 -5.16 -9.89 -41.06
C GLU A 68 -4.71 -8.93 -42.16
N ARG A 69 -4.40 -7.69 -41.78
CA ARG A 69 -3.88 -6.69 -42.69
C ARG A 69 -2.99 -5.67 -41.99
N HIS A 70 -1.94 -5.25 -42.69
CA HIS A 70 -1.03 -4.19 -42.27
C HIS A 70 -1.19 -2.94 -43.16
N PHE A 71 -1.25 -1.76 -42.54
CA PHE A 71 -1.50 -0.47 -43.20
C PHE A 71 -0.25 0.40 -43.39
N GLY A 72 0.95 -0.18 -43.25
CA GLY A 72 2.19 0.59 -43.36
C GLY A 72 2.23 1.69 -42.31
N TYR A 73 2.52 2.93 -42.70
CA TYR A 73 2.48 4.11 -41.82
C TYR A 73 1.20 4.94 -41.95
N ASN A 74 0.17 4.39 -42.61
CA ASN A 74 -1.06 5.12 -42.93
C ASN A 74 -2.14 4.89 -41.86
N ALA A 75 -2.05 5.66 -40.76
CA ALA A 75 -3.01 5.57 -39.66
C ALA A 75 -4.44 5.98 -40.07
N SER A 76 -4.61 6.90 -41.03
CA SER A 76 -5.95 7.28 -41.49
C SER A 76 -6.64 6.16 -42.28
N ALA A 77 -5.88 5.41 -43.09
CA ALA A 77 -6.40 4.23 -43.79
C ALA A 77 -6.80 3.10 -42.83
N LEU A 78 -6.00 2.87 -41.78
CA LEU A 78 -6.38 1.94 -40.71
C LEU A 78 -7.70 2.38 -40.05
N ASN A 79 -7.78 3.65 -39.62
CA ASN A 79 -8.96 4.17 -38.94
C ASN A 79 -10.21 4.11 -39.81
N ALA A 80 -10.11 4.42 -41.10
CA ALA A 80 -11.20 4.28 -42.06
C ALA A 80 -11.65 2.82 -42.21
N HIS A 81 -10.70 1.88 -42.28
CA HIS A 81 -11.02 0.45 -42.37
C HIS A 81 -11.70 -0.07 -41.10
N VAL A 82 -11.13 0.21 -39.92
CA VAL A 82 -11.71 -0.16 -38.62
C VAL A 82 -13.11 0.45 -38.47
N SER A 83 -13.31 1.70 -38.87
CA SER A 83 -14.63 2.35 -38.83
C SER A 83 -15.64 1.70 -39.79
N GLY A 84 -15.18 1.12 -40.91
CA GLY A 84 -15.99 0.26 -41.78
C GLY A 84 -16.44 -0.99 -41.05
N LEU A 85 -15.51 -1.71 -40.43
CA LEU A 85 -15.80 -2.94 -39.67
C LEU A 85 -16.70 -2.69 -38.46
N CYS A 86 -16.54 -1.57 -37.75
CA CYS A 86 -17.45 -1.20 -36.65
C CYS A 86 -18.88 -0.98 -37.16
N ARG A 87 -19.05 -0.37 -38.34
CA ARG A 87 -20.38 -0.23 -38.97
C ARG A 87 -20.95 -1.58 -39.41
N GLU A 88 -20.12 -2.47 -39.93
CA GLU A 88 -20.54 -3.83 -40.26
C GLU A 88 -20.95 -4.62 -39.02
N ALA A 89 -20.18 -4.54 -37.93
CA ALA A 89 -20.52 -5.15 -36.64
C ALA A 89 -21.88 -4.69 -36.11
N HIS A 90 -22.19 -3.39 -36.30
CA HIS A 90 -23.46 -2.82 -35.85
C HIS A 90 -24.62 -3.15 -36.79
N ASN A 91 -24.46 -3.03 -38.11
CA ASN A 91 -25.60 -3.04 -39.05
C ASN A 91 -25.80 -4.35 -39.83
N ASN A 92 -24.80 -5.23 -39.89
CA ASN A 92 -24.87 -6.41 -40.73
C ASN A 92 -25.60 -7.55 -40.02
N ARG A 93 -26.86 -7.79 -40.40
CA ARG A 93 -27.70 -8.87 -39.84
C ARG A 93 -27.19 -10.27 -40.19
N ASP A 94 -26.51 -10.45 -41.33
CA ASP A 94 -26.02 -11.77 -41.74
C ASP A 94 -24.95 -12.32 -40.79
N LEU A 95 -24.15 -11.43 -40.19
CA LEU A 95 -23.17 -11.80 -39.16
C LEU A 95 -23.84 -12.34 -37.89
N ARG A 96 -25.07 -11.91 -37.61
CA ARG A 96 -25.82 -12.24 -36.38
C ARG A 96 -26.44 -13.64 -36.46
N GLY A 97 -26.65 -14.19 -37.66
CA GLY A 97 -27.40 -15.43 -37.88
C GLY A 97 -26.90 -16.64 -37.07
N ARG A 98 -25.58 -16.88 -37.04
CA ARG A 98 -24.99 -17.97 -36.24
C ARG A 98 -25.20 -17.78 -34.75
N PHE A 99 -25.17 -16.55 -34.27
CA PHE A 99 -25.42 -16.24 -32.86
C PHE A 99 -26.89 -16.49 -32.50
N MET A 100 -27.81 -16.00 -33.32
CA MET A 100 -29.26 -16.18 -33.14
C MET A 100 -29.64 -17.66 -33.16
N GLN A 101 -29.13 -18.42 -34.15
CA GLN A 101 -29.38 -19.85 -34.26
C GLN A 101 -28.93 -20.63 -33.01
N ARG A 102 -27.82 -20.24 -32.37
CA ARG A 102 -27.39 -20.86 -31.11
C ARG A 102 -28.41 -20.61 -30.01
N ILE A 103 -28.85 -19.37 -29.83
CA ILE A 103 -29.87 -19.02 -28.83
C ILE A 103 -31.18 -19.77 -29.07
N ASP A 104 -31.64 -19.87 -30.32
CA ASP A 104 -32.85 -20.64 -30.67
C ASP A 104 -32.67 -22.14 -30.42
N THR A 105 -31.49 -22.70 -30.69
CA THR A 105 -31.19 -24.13 -30.47
C THR A 105 -31.08 -24.47 -28.99
N ASP A 106 -30.53 -23.57 -28.18
CA ASP A 106 -30.34 -23.76 -26.75
C ASP A 106 -31.64 -23.49 -25.95
N ASP A 107 -32.68 -22.95 -26.59
CA ASP A 107 -34.02 -22.74 -26.01
C ASP A 107 -33.95 -22.08 -24.61
N ALA A 108 -34.45 -22.74 -23.56
CA ALA A 108 -34.45 -22.22 -22.20
C ALA A 108 -33.05 -22.11 -21.57
N ASP A 109 -32.07 -22.87 -22.07
CA ASP A 109 -30.68 -22.83 -21.58
C ASP A 109 -29.94 -21.58 -22.10
N SER A 110 -30.44 -20.95 -23.16
CA SER A 110 -29.87 -19.71 -23.71
C SER A 110 -29.92 -18.51 -22.75
N LEU A 111 -30.72 -18.56 -21.69
CA LEU A 111 -30.70 -17.60 -20.59
C LEU A 111 -29.33 -17.52 -19.88
N GLU A 112 -28.55 -18.60 -19.88
CA GLU A 112 -27.18 -18.57 -19.35
C GLU A 112 -26.26 -17.67 -20.16
N HIS A 113 -26.46 -17.57 -21.48
CA HIS A 113 -25.70 -16.66 -22.34
C HIS A 113 -26.02 -15.18 -22.05
N SER A 114 -27.19 -14.90 -21.49
CA SER A 114 -27.69 -13.54 -21.29
C SER A 114 -27.08 -12.82 -20.08
N SER A 115 -26.13 -13.44 -19.37
CA SER A 115 -25.43 -12.80 -18.24
C SER A 115 -24.18 -12.02 -18.64
N GLN A 116 -23.73 -12.12 -19.89
CA GLN A 116 -22.50 -11.49 -20.36
C GLN A 116 -22.55 -11.15 -21.85
N ASN A 117 -21.66 -10.28 -22.31
CA ASN A 117 -21.52 -9.98 -23.73
C ASN A 117 -21.09 -11.23 -24.50
N GLN A 118 -21.71 -11.47 -25.64
CA GLN A 118 -21.47 -12.64 -26.47
C GLN A 118 -20.71 -12.26 -27.73
N LEU A 119 -19.74 -13.09 -28.12
CA LEU A 119 -19.05 -12.91 -29.39
C LEU A 119 -19.95 -13.34 -30.56
N VAL A 120 -20.16 -12.41 -31.49
CA VAL A 120 -20.93 -12.65 -32.72
C VAL A 120 -19.97 -13.00 -33.85
N HIS A 121 -18.95 -12.16 -34.06
CA HIS A 121 -17.96 -12.34 -35.10
C HIS A 121 -16.61 -11.75 -34.68
N ASP A 122 -15.52 -12.39 -35.10
CA ASP A 122 -14.17 -11.88 -34.88
C ASP A 122 -13.58 -11.47 -36.24
N PHE A 123 -13.37 -10.16 -36.43
CA PHE A 123 -12.75 -9.63 -37.65
C PHE A 123 -11.22 -9.72 -37.62
N GLY A 124 -10.64 -10.10 -36.48
CA GLY A 124 -9.20 -10.23 -36.29
C GLY A 124 -8.48 -8.92 -35.98
N ALA A 125 -7.16 -8.95 -36.19
CA ALA A 125 -6.24 -7.88 -35.84
C ALA A 125 -5.73 -7.11 -37.07
N PHE A 126 -5.67 -5.79 -36.95
CA PHE A 126 -5.17 -4.88 -37.98
C PHE A 126 -4.03 -4.05 -37.41
N THR A 127 -3.00 -3.81 -38.21
CA THR A 127 -1.78 -3.15 -37.70
C THR A 127 -1.35 -1.94 -38.51
N VAL A 128 -0.73 -0.97 -37.84
CA VAL A 128 -0.07 0.18 -38.47
C VAL A 128 1.26 0.46 -37.76
N HIS A 129 2.23 0.96 -38.49
CA HIS A 129 3.48 1.45 -37.96
C HIS A 129 3.38 2.93 -37.60
N ARG A 130 3.98 3.28 -36.46
CA ARG A 130 4.29 4.66 -36.10
C ARG A 130 5.78 4.83 -35.87
N SER A 131 6.35 5.92 -36.37
CA SER A 131 7.77 6.21 -36.20
C SER A 131 8.09 6.57 -34.75
N CYS A 132 9.24 6.11 -34.26
CA CYS A 132 9.69 6.42 -32.91
C CYS A 132 10.24 7.86 -32.85
N GLN A 133 9.43 8.78 -32.33
CA GLN A 133 9.77 10.20 -32.19
C GLN A 133 11.13 10.44 -31.51
N PRO A 134 11.48 9.78 -30.39
CA PRO A 134 12.79 9.94 -29.75
C PRO A 134 14.03 9.69 -30.63
N CYS A 135 13.92 8.90 -31.71
CA CYS A 135 15.03 8.60 -32.62
C CYS A 135 14.75 8.95 -34.08
N GLY A 136 13.63 9.62 -34.39
CA GLY A 136 13.27 9.98 -35.75
C GLY A 136 13.03 8.81 -36.73
N GLY A 137 12.95 7.56 -36.24
CA GLY A 137 12.86 6.38 -37.09
C GLY A 137 14.12 5.51 -37.15
N ASP A 138 15.26 6.01 -36.67
CA ASP A 138 16.56 5.38 -36.90
C ASP A 138 16.85 4.17 -35.98
N GLY A 139 16.06 4.00 -34.92
CA GLY A 139 16.32 3.03 -33.86
C GLY A 139 17.56 3.38 -33.01
N ARG A 140 18.24 4.49 -33.29
CA ARG A 140 19.44 4.93 -32.58
C ARG A 140 19.35 6.40 -32.19
N VAL A 141 19.84 6.72 -30.99
CA VAL A 141 19.94 8.09 -30.49
C VAL A 141 21.39 8.47 -30.28
N SER A 142 21.69 9.77 -30.26
CA SER A 142 23.04 10.25 -29.96
C SER A 142 23.46 9.81 -28.57
N CYS A 143 24.69 9.30 -28.46
CA CYS A 143 25.24 8.82 -27.19
C CYS A 143 25.39 9.97 -26.21
N SER A 144 24.68 9.91 -25.08
CA SER A 144 24.71 10.95 -24.04
C SER A 144 26.12 11.12 -23.44
N GLY A 145 26.90 10.03 -23.34
CA GLY A 145 28.25 10.05 -22.77
C GLY A 145 29.32 10.75 -23.62
N CYS A 146 29.05 11.02 -24.90
CA CYS A 146 30.00 11.73 -25.78
C CYS A 146 29.34 12.81 -26.66
N GLY A 147 28.04 13.07 -26.49
CA GLY A 147 27.26 14.02 -27.28
C GLY A 147 27.19 13.65 -28.76
N GLY A 148 27.33 12.37 -29.13
CA GLY A 148 27.33 11.94 -30.53
C GLY A 148 28.71 11.78 -31.18
N ASN A 149 29.79 12.23 -30.54
CA ASN A 149 31.12 12.32 -31.18
C ASN A 149 31.91 11.01 -31.23
N GLY A 150 31.42 9.94 -30.60
CA GLY A 150 32.15 8.66 -30.47
C GLY A 150 33.39 8.71 -29.58
N LYS A 151 33.84 9.89 -29.15
CA LYS A 151 35.02 10.11 -28.33
C LYS A 151 34.68 10.98 -27.12
N ARG A 152 35.31 10.69 -25.98
CA ARG A 152 35.22 11.50 -24.74
C ARG A 152 36.59 12.07 -24.38
N ARG A 153 36.64 13.17 -23.63
CA ARG A 153 37.90 13.71 -23.10
C ARG A 153 38.60 12.63 -22.27
N CYS A 154 39.92 12.50 -22.46
CA CYS A 154 40.72 11.61 -21.66
C CYS A 154 40.67 12.09 -20.20
N GLY A 155 40.20 11.24 -19.29
CA GLY A 155 40.11 11.57 -17.87
C GLY A 155 41.48 11.75 -17.23
N SER A 156 42.50 11.03 -17.71
CA SER A 156 43.86 11.13 -17.18
C SER A 156 44.45 12.52 -17.42
N CYS A 157 44.44 13.03 -18.66
CA CYS A 157 45.06 14.32 -19.00
C CYS A 157 44.06 15.49 -19.10
N GLY A 158 42.80 15.30 -18.67
CA GLY A 158 41.75 16.32 -18.75
C GLY A 158 41.36 16.78 -20.17
N GLY A 159 41.86 16.12 -21.21
CA GLY A 159 41.68 16.56 -22.61
C GLY A 159 42.95 17.10 -23.29
N GLY A 160 44.04 17.35 -22.54
CA GLY A 160 45.23 18.02 -23.06
C GLY A 160 46.19 17.15 -23.90
N GLY A 161 46.03 15.82 -23.91
CA GLY A 161 46.92 14.89 -24.60
C GLY A 161 48.27 14.65 -23.90
N THR A 162 48.63 15.50 -22.95
CA THR A 162 49.90 15.45 -22.24
C THR A 162 49.73 15.70 -20.74
N HIS A 163 50.72 15.30 -19.95
CA HIS A 163 50.83 15.64 -18.53
C HIS A 163 52.14 16.39 -18.29
N THR A 164 52.09 17.40 -17.43
CA THR A 164 53.29 18.11 -16.99
C THR A 164 53.87 17.39 -15.78
N ARG A 165 55.08 16.86 -15.92
CA ARG A 165 55.83 16.25 -14.83
C ARG A 165 56.98 17.18 -14.42
N MET A 166 57.06 17.48 -13.14
CA MET A 166 58.22 18.18 -12.58
C MET A 166 59.33 17.17 -12.35
N VAL A 167 60.47 17.37 -13.01
CA VAL A 167 61.64 16.49 -12.89
C VAL A 167 62.77 17.33 -12.32
N THR A 168 63.33 16.89 -11.19
CA THR A 168 64.52 17.52 -10.61
C THR A 168 65.73 17.07 -11.41
N ARG A 169 66.44 18.02 -12.01
CA ARG A 169 67.70 17.77 -12.71
C ARG A 169 68.81 18.52 -12.01
N THR A 170 69.94 17.86 -11.88
CA THR A 170 71.15 18.46 -11.31
C THR A 170 72.08 18.79 -12.46
N ARG A 171 72.48 20.06 -12.56
CA ARG A 171 73.50 20.49 -13.52
C ARG A 171 74.67 21.11 -12.78
N TRP A 172 75.87 20.91 -13.31
CA TRP A 172 77.06 21.58 -12.84
C TRP A 172 77.09 23.01 -13.39
N ASN A 173 77.12 24.02 -12.52
CA ASN A 173 77.14 25.43 -12.93
C ASN A 173 78.55 26.05 -12.95
N GLY A 174 79.60 25.23 -12.81
CA GLY A 174 81.00 25.67 -12.78
C GLY A 174 81.57 25.87 -11.37
N ARG A 175 80.77 25.82 -10.29
CA ARG A 175 81.25 25.89 -8.89
C ARG A 175 80.68 24.81 -7.98
N HIS A 176 79.39 24.49 -8.12
CA HIS A 176 78.74 23.42 -7.36
C HIS A 176 77.63 22.77 -8.19
N ASN A 177 77.17 21.59 -7.76
CA ASN A 177 76.02 20.93 -8.36
C ASN A 177 74.73 21.66 -7.93
N GLU A 178 74.04 22.24 -8.90
CA GLU A 178 72.80 22.97 -8.68
C GLU A 178 71.62 22.10 -9.14
N SER A 179 70.70 21.80 -8.22
CA SER A 179 69.49 21.04 -8.54
C SER A 179 68.35 22.02 -8.81
N TYR A 180 67.79 21.95 -10.02
CA TYR A 180 66.66 22.78 -10.43
C TYR A 180 65.50 21.91 -10.90
N THR A 181 64.29 22.41 -10.74
CA THR A 181 63.07 21.72 -11.15
C THR A 181 62.71 22.15 -12.57
N GLN A 182 62.67 21.20 -13.49
CA GLN A 182 62.24 21.44 -14.88
C GLN A 182 60.87 20.78 -15.10
N SER A 183 59.91 21.53 -15.65
CA SER A 183 58.67 20.96 -16.15
C SER A 183 58.93 20.28 -17.50
N VAL A 184 58.67 18.98 -17.57
CA VAL A 184 58.77 18.19 -18.80
C VAL A 184 57.37 17.71 -19.17
N THR A 185 56.98 17.92 -20.43
CA THR A 185 55.69 17.50 -20.96
C THR A 185 55.81 16.07 -21.46
N GLU A 186 55.09 15.14 -20.83
CA GLU A 186 55.03 13.74 -21.24
C GLU A 186 53.71 13.45 -21.96
N THR A 187 53.77 12.65 -23.02
CA THR A 187 52.57 12.20 -23.74
C THR A 187 51.71 11.35 -22.82
N CYS A 188 50.41 11.63 -22.76
CA CYS A 188 49.50 10.85 -21.95
C CYS A 188 49.36 9.43 -22.53
N GLY A 189 49.90 8.43 -21.83
CA GLY A 189 49.82 7.02 -22.24
C GLY A 189 48.38 6.52 -22.35
N GLY A 190 47.46 7.01 -21.50
CA GLY A 190 46.05 6.61 -21.51
C GLY A 190 45.25 7.06 -22.74
N CYS A 191 45.73 8.04 -23.51
CA CYS A 191 45.11 8.44 -24.78
C CYS A 191 46.10 8.47 -25.96
N GLY A 192 47.34 8.02 -25.78
CA GLY A 192 48.37 8.06 -26.82
C GLY A 192 48.68 9.45 -27.36
N GLY A 193 48.46 10.51 -26.58
CA GLY A 193 48.69 11.89 -27.01
C GLY A 193 47.50 12.63 -27.62
N PHE A 194 46.40 11.93 -27.95
CA PHE A 194 45.27 12.53 -28.67
C PHE A 194 44.32 13.37 -27.79
N GLY A 195 44.48 13.32 -26.47
CA GLY A 195 43.62 14.02 -25.49
C GLY A 195 42.18 13.50 -25.40
N LYS A 196 41.78 12.58 -26.29
CA LYS A 196 40.45 11.97 -26.34
C LYS A 196 40.59 10.45 -26.39
N VAL A 197 39.65 9.75 -25.77
CA VAL A 197 39.56 8.29 -25.79
C VAL A 197 38.24 7.85 -26.39
N VAL A 198 38.20 6.64 -26.96
CA VAL A 198 36.97 6.04 -27.48
C VAL A 198 35.92 6.02 -26.38
N CYS A 199 34.70 6.47 -26.71
CA CYS A 199 33.60 6.44 -25.77
C CYS A 199 33.14 4.99 -25.59
N THR A 200 33.41 4.43 -24.41
CA THR A 200 33.05 3.05 -24.07
C THR A 200 31.54 2.83 -24.02
N SER A 201 30.75 3.86 -23.66
CA SER A 201 29.29 3.79 -23.60
C SER A 201 28.62 3.54 -24.96
N CYS A 202 29.28 3.84 -26.07
CA CYS A 202 28.77 3.58 -27.43
C CYS A 202 29.75 2.78 -28.30
N GLY A 203 30.84 2.26 -27.73
CA GLY A 203 31.89 1.57 -28.47
C GLY A 203 32.55 2.41 -29.58
N GLY A 204 32.53 3.75 -29.46
CA GLY A 204 33.08 4.65 -30.48
C GLY A 204 32.12 5.07 -31.59
N SER A 205 30.93 4.48 -31.69
CA SER A 205 29.97 4.78 -32.77
C SER A 205 29.30 6.16 -32.67
N GLY A 206 29.34 6.79 -31.49
CA GLY A 206 28.60 8.02 -31.21
C GLY A 206 27.09 7.83 -31.08
N LYS A 207 26.57 6.62 -31.31
CA LYS A 207 25.13 6.30 -31.27
C LYS A 207 24.85 5.20 -30.25
N GLN A 208 23.66 5.22 -29.67
CA GLN A 208 23.19 4.19 -28.76
C GLN A 208 21.82 3.68 -29.22
N ARG A 209 21.52 2.41 -28.92
CA ARG A 209 20.19 1.83 -29.14
C ARG A 209 19.15 2.73 -28.48
N CYS A 210 18.16 3.16 -29.26
CA CYS A 210 17.05 3.92 -28.71
C CYS A 210 16.27 3.02 -27.75
N ARG A 211 16.23 3.39 -26.46
CA ARG A 211 15.51 2.61 -25.44
C ARG A 211 13.99 2.66 -25.61
N ALA A 212 13.46 3.73 -26.21
CA ALA A 212 12.02 3.90 -26.37
C ALA A 212 11.41 2.87 -27.33
N CYS A 213 12.06 2.62 -28.48
CA CYS A 213 11.63 1.63 -29.46
C CYS A 213 12.49 0.36 -29.44
N ASP A 214 13.29 0.16 -28.39
CA ASP A 214 14.26 -0.91 -28.27
C ASP A 214 15.08 -1.15 -29.56
N GLY A 215 15.56 -0.08 -30.19
CA GLY A 215 16.38 -0.18 -31.39
C GLY A 215 15.64 -0.41 -32.71
N HIS A 216 14.31 -0.56 -32.70
CA HIS A 216 13.55 -0.88 -33.90
C HIS A 216 13.20 0.33 -34.76
N GLY A 217 13.28 1.55 -34.22
CA GLY A 217 12.96 2.79 -34.94
C GLY A 217 11.47 3.05 -35.15
N ARG A 218 10.62 2.05 -34.89
CA ARG A 218 9.17 2.12 -35.04
C ARG A 218 8.46 1.36 -33.95
N PHE A 219 7.18 1.67 -33.79
CA PHE A 219 6.23 0.84 -33.07
C PHE A 219 5.18 0.32 -34.03
N THR A 220 4.61 -0.83 -33.72
CA THR A 220 3.42 -1.36 -34.38
C THR A 220 2.25 -1.24 -33.43
N ASP A 221 1.27 -0.43 -33.82
CA ASP A 221 -0.01 -0.35 -33.16
C ASP A 221 -0.92 -1.41 -33.78
N THR A 222 -1.59 -2.18 -32.94
CA THR A 222 -2.48 -3.29 -33.29
C THR A 222 -3.86 -2.98 -32.76
N THR A 223 -4.85 -2.96 -33.65
CA THR A 223 -6.26 -2.78 -33.31
C THR A 223 -7.00 -4.07 -33.67
N HIS A 224 -7.56 -4.72 -32.67
CA HIS A 224 -8.36 -5.93 -32.83
C HIS A 224 -9.85 -5.58 -32.77
N VAL A 225 -10.63 -6.04 -33.75
CA VAL A 225 -12.04 -5.66 -33.91
C VAL A 225 -12.93 -6.88 -33.77
N LYS A 226 -13.92 -6.82 -32.88
CA LYS A 226 -14.92 -7.89 -32.68
C LYS A 226 -16.32 -7.32 -32.77
N ALA A 227 -17.25 -8.08 -33.35
CA ALA A 227 -18.68 -7.85 -33.19
C ALA A 227 -19.19 -8.61 -31.97
N ILE A 228 -19.91 -7.92 -31.10
CA ILE A 228 -20.45 -8.46 -29.85
C ILE A 228 -21.95 -8.18 -29.73
N ALA A 229 -22.66 -9.06 -29.03
CA ALA A 229 -24.05 -8.87 -28.64
C ALA A 229 -24.12 -8.61 -27.13
N LYS A 230 -24.72 -7.49 -26.74
CA LYS A 230 -24.88 -7.04 -25.36
C LYS A 230 -26.31 -7.35 -24.89
N PRO A 231 -26.50 -8.21 -23.87
CA PRO A 231 -27.83 -8.53 -23.37
C PRO A 231 -28.35 -7.48 -22.40
N ALA A 232 -29.65 -7.20 -22.46
CA ALA A 232 -30.37 -6.39 -21.50
C ALA A 232 -31.63 -7.13 -21.01
N TRP A 233 -31.66 -7.45 -19.72
CA TRP A 233 -32.73 -8.21 -19.08
C TRP A 233 -33.90 -7.32 -18.66
N HIS A 234 -35.09 -7.65 -19.13
CA HIS A 234 -36.32 -6.93 -18.84
C HIS A 234 -37.41 -7.87 -18.34
N VAL A 235 -38.11 -7.45 -17.28
CA VAL A 235 -39.24 -8.19 -16.72
C VAL A 235 -40.41 -7.20 -16.60
N PRO A 236 -41.49 -7.36 -17.37
CA PRO A 236 -42.71 -6.56 -17.26
C PRO A 236 -43.31 -6.64 -15.86
N ALA A 237 -44.03 -5.59 -15.45
CA ALA A 237 -44.67 -5.57 -14.15
C ALA A 237 -45.89 -6.51 -14.12
N LEU A 238 -45.92 -7.40 -13.13
CA LEU A 238 -47.09 -8.23 -12.83
C LEU A 238 -47.95 -7.55 -11.76
N SER A 239 -49.27 -7.52 -11.99
CA SER A 239 -50.28 -7.03 -11.05
C SER A 239 -51.00 -8.21 -10.37
N GLY A 240 -51.56 -8.00 -9.17
CA GLY A 240 -52.29 -9.02 -8.41
C GLY A 240 -51.56 -9.43 -7.13
N LEU A 241 -51.87 -10.62 -6.62
CA LEU A 241 -51.29 -11.21 -5.41
C LEU A 241 -49.75 -11.31 -5.49
N SER A 242 -49.05 -10.43 -4.78
CA SER A 242 -47.58 -10.34 -4.76
C SER A 242 -46.89 -10.31 -6.15
N GLY A 243 -47.60 -9.93 -7.22
CA GLY A 243 -47.04 -9.87 -8.58
C GLY A 243 -45.87 -8.88 -8.71
N ALA A 244 -45.94 -7.74 -8.01
CA ALA A 244 -44.83 -6.79 -7.94
C ALA A 244 -43.59 -7.39 -7.25
N ALA A 245 -43.79 -8.22 -6.23
CA ALA A 245 -42.69 -8.91 -5.54
C ALA A 245 -42.07 -9.98 -6.43
N LEU A 246 -42.87 -10.73 -7.19
CA LEU A 246 -42.36 -11.69 -8.19
C LEU A 246 -41.55 -10.97 -9.28
N THR A 247 -42.07 -9.86 -9.81
CA THR A 247 -41.35 -9.02 -10.78
C THR A 247 -40.00 -8.58 -10.22
N HIS A 248 -39.98 -8.07 -8.99
CA HIS A 248 -38.75 -7.64 -8.33
C HIS A 248 -37.78 -8.81 -8.12
N ALA A 249 -38.28 -9.99 -7.73
CA ALA A 249 -37.47 -11.19 -7.57
C ALA A 249 -36.83 -11.60 -8.91
N LEU A 250 -37.59 -11.71 -9.99
CA LEU A 250 -37.07 -12.06 -11.32
C LEU A 250 -36.00 -11.06 -11.82
N ARG A 251 -36.20 -9.76 -11.57
CA ARG A 251 -35.19 -8.72 -11.88
C ARG A 251 -33.92 -8.89 -11.05
N ARG A 252 -34.06 -9.17 -9.74
CA ARG A 252 -32.93 -9.33 -8.82
C ARG A 252 -32.12 -10.59 -9.09
N TYR A 253 -32.77 -11.71 -9.41
CA TYR A 253 -32.10 -12.98 -9.72
C TYR A 253 -31.41 -12.95 -11.09
N GLY A 254 -31.93 -12.15 -12.02
CA GLY A 254 -31.38 -12.01 -13.37
C GLY A 254 -31.60 -13.26 -14.23
N PRO A 255 -31.15 -13.22 -15.50
CA PRO A 255 -31.50 -14.24 -16.49
C PRO A 255 -31.00 -15.65 -16.12
N GLN A 256 -29.77 -15.76 -15.59
CA GLN A 256 -29.17 -17.05 -15.22
C GLN A 256 -29.96 -17.81 -14.14
N HIS A 257 -30.61 -17.09 -13.22
CA HIS A 257 -31.25 -17.71 -12.05
C HIS A 257 -32.77 -17.56 -12.03
N ALA A 258 -33.36 -16.82 -12.96
CA ALA A 258 -34.82 -16.66 -13.08
C ALA A 258 -35.53 -18.01 -13.22
N ARG A 259 -34.91 -18.97 -13.93
CA ARG A 259 -35.43 -20.34 -14.09
C ARG A 259 -35.63 -21.11 -12.78
N ARG A 260 -34.94 -20.69 -11.70
CA ARG A 260 -35.13 -21.30 -10.37
C ARG A 260 -36.43 -20.86 -9.69
N LEU A 261 -36.95 -19.69 -10.06
CA LEU A 261 -38.21 -19.15 -9.56
C LEU A 261 -39.39 -19.58 -10.43
N VAL A 262 -39.23 -19.47 -11.75
CA VAL A 262 -40.25 -19.76 -12.75
C VAL A 262 -39.63 -20.62 -13.84
N PRO A 263 -40.18 -21.79 -14.20
CA PRO A 263 -39.70 -22.61 -15.31
C PRO A 263 -39.95 -21.90 -16.64
N LEU A 264 -39.02 -21.02 -17.02
CA LEU A 264 -39.09 -20.24 -18.27
C LEU A 264 -38.66 -21.10 -19.45
N GLU A 265 -39.42 -20.99 -20.55
CA GLU A 265 -39.17 -21.60 -21.86
C GLU A 265 -39.13 -20.51 -22.94
N LEU A 266 -38.40 -20.72 -24.04
CA LEU A 266 -38.34 -19.76 -25.14
C LEU A 266 -39.68 -19.79 -25.88
N ALA A 267 -40.33 -18.63 -26.00
CA ALA A 267 -41.63 -18.49 -26.63
C ALA A 267 -41.52 -17.91 -28.04
N GLU A 268 -40.80 -16.79 -28.19
CA GLU A 268 -40.71 -16.07 -29.46
C GLU A 268 -39.38 -15.30 -29.53
N THR A 269 -38.83 -15.18 -30.73
CA THR A 269 -37.69 -14.29 -31.00
C THR A 269 -38.02 -13.37 -32.17
N GLY A 270 -37.55 -12.12 -32.13
CA GLY A 270 -37.90 -11.14 -33.14
C GLY A 270 -37.10 -9.84 -33.04
N TYR A 271 -37.11 -9.04 -34.10
CA TYR A 271 -36.54 -7.69 -34.06
C TYR A 271 -37.58 -6.69 -33.59
N ASN A 272 -37.17 -5.74 -32.74
CA ASN A 272 -37.99 -4.59 -32.40
C ASN A 272 -37.80 -3.44 -33.42
N GLU A 273 -38.54 -2.35 -33.23
CA GLU A 273 -38.49 -1.16 -34.09
C GLU A 273 -37.10 -0.48 -34.13
N GLU A 274 -36.27 -0.73 -33.11
CA GLU A 274 -34.92 -0.17 -32.96
C GLU A 274 -33.81 -1.08 -33.52
N ASP A 275 -34.15 -2.12 -34.29
CA ASP A 275 -33.23 -3.16 -34.82
C ASP A 275 -32.50 -3.98 -33.74
N ASN A 276 -32.96 -3.93 -32.48
CA ASN A 276 -32.49 -4.84 -31.44
C ASN A 276 -33.21 -6.18 -31.55
N TRP A 277 -32.49 -7.28 -31.30
CA TRP A 277 -33.09 -8.61 -31.32
C TRP A 277 -33.60 -8.96 -29.92
N VAL A 278 -34.89 -9.25 -29.79
CA VAL A 278 -35.56 -9.52 -28.53
C VAL A 278 -35.95 -10.99 -28.47
N VAL A 279 -35.63 -11.61 -27.34
CA VAL A 279 -35.97 -13.00 -27.04
C VAL A 279 -36.95 -13.01 -25.88
N HIS A 280 -38.13 -13.59 -26.11
CA HIS A 280 -39.20 -13.70 -25.13
C HIS A 280 -39.18 -15.09 -24.49
N TYR A 281 -39.16 -15.09 -23.16
CA TYR A 281 -39.29 -16.30 -22.36
C TYR A 281 -40.57 -16.22 -21.55
N VAL A 282 -41.31 -17.34 -21.50
CA VAL A 282 -42.59 -17.43 -20.80
C VAL A 282 -42.56 -18.64 -19.88
N GLY A 283 -43.20 -18.52 -18.71
CA GLY A 283 -43.34 -19.65 -17.80
C GLY A 283 -44.46 -19.44 -16.79
N GLU A 284 -45.08 -20.55 -16.37
CA GLU A 284 -46.13 -20.54 -15.34
C GLU A 284 -45.50 -20.45 -13.94
N ALA A 285 -46.01 -19.52 -13.13
CA ALA A 285 -45.56 -19.30 -11.77
C ALA A 285 -46.75 -19.32 -10.80
N GLU A 286 -46.74 -20.27 -9.87
CA GLU A 286 -47.69 -20.26 -8.75
C GLU A 286 -47.11 -19.42 -7.61
N VAL A 287 -47.77 -18.32 -7.27
CA VAL A 287 -47.45 -17.45 -6.14
C VAL A 287 -48.41 -17.76 -5.00
N VAL A 288 -47.86 -17.95 -3.80
CA VAL A 288 -48.62 -18.21 -2.58
C VAL A 288 -48.27 -17.18 -1.53
N GLU A 289 -49.27 -16.50 -0.97
CA GLU A 289 -49.19 -15.66 0.22
C GLU A 289 -49.73 -16.42 1.44
N LEU A 290 -48.97 -16.38 2.53
CA LEU A 290 -49.36 -16.87 3.83
C LEU A 290 -49.38 -15.72 4.82
N ASP A 291 -50.50 -15.57 5.51
CA ASP A 291 -50.61 -14.71 6.68
C ASP A 291 -50.25 -15.55 7.90
N VAL A 292 -49.05 -15.32 8.43
CA VAL A 292 -48.46 -16.07 9.53
C VAL A 292 -48.48 -15.27 10.82
N GLY A 293 -48.86 -15.92 11.92
CA GLY A 293 -48.73 -15.36 13.26
C GLY A 293 -47.42 -15.81 13.89
N VAL A 294 -46.60 -14.85 14.34
CA VAL A 294 -45.37 -15.11 15.11
C VAL A 294 -45.52 -14.41 16.46
N LYS A 295 -45.65 -15.17 17.55
CA LYS A 295 -45.96 -14.62 18.89
C LYS A 295 -47.15 -13.65 18.87
N ALA A 296 -48.23 -14.06 18.21
CA ALA A 296 -49.44 -13.26 17.99
C ALA A 296 -49.24 -11.96 17.17
N THR A 297 -48.07 -11.73 16.57
CA THR A 297 -47.85 -10.64 15.61
C THR A 297 -48.05 -11.16 14.19
N PRO A 298 -48.95 -10.58 13.38
CA PRO A 298 -49.21 -11.05 12.03
C PRO A 298 -48.15 -10.55 11.05
N TYR A 299 -47.74 -11.42 10.13
CA TYR A 299 -46.83 -11.13 9.03
C TYR A 299 -47.35 -11.77 7.75
N MET A 300 -47.21 -11.07 6.61
CA MET A 300 -47.48 -11.66 5.30
C MET A 300 -46.16 -12.11 4.67
N VAL A 301 -46.11 -13.38 4.28
CA VAL A 301 -44.97 -14.00 3.58
C VAL A 301 -45.45 -14.51 2.24
N ALA A 302 -44.73 -14.21 1.17
CA ALA A 302 -45.06 -14.71 -0.16
C ALA A 302 -43.92 -15.57 -0.71
N SER A 303 -44.25 -16.62 -1.45
CA SER A 303 -43.29 -17.48 -2.15
C SER A 303 -43.75 -17.82 -3.56
N VAL A 304 -42.81 -18.29 -4.37
CA VAL A 304 -43.09 -18.73 -5.75
C VAL A 304 -42.46 -20.09 -6.05
N GLY A 305 -43.13 -20.82 -6.93
CA GLY A 305 -42.61 -22.01 -7.59
C GLY A 305 -42.58 -23.25 -6.71
N SER A 306 -42.21 -24.38 -7.32
CA SER A 306 -42.27 -25.71 -6.68
C SER A 306 -41.34 -25.88 -5.46
N ARG A 307 -40.33 -25.01 -5.35
CA ARG A 307 -39.39 -24.92 -4.22
C ARG A 307 -39.83 -23.96 -3.12
N ALA A 308 -40.98 -23.29 -3.26
CA ALA A 308 -41.49 -22.30 -2.31
C ALA A 308 -40.44 -21.21 -1.97
N THR A 309 -39.79 -20.66 -2.99
CA THR A 309 -38.75 -19.64 -2.78
C THR A 309 -39.42 -18.33 -2.34
N SER A 310 -39.08 -17.83 -1.16
CA SER A 310 -39.67 -16.60 -0.62
C SER A 310 -39.33 -15.38 -1.50
N ILE A 311 -40.36 -14.62 -1.87
CA ILE A 311 -40.28 -13.38 -2.64
C ILE A 311 -40.66 -12.15 -1.80
N VAL A 312 -41.44 -12.36 -0.73
CA VAL A 312 -41.70 -11.35 0.31
C VAL A 312 -41.22 -11.89 1.65
N THR A 313 -40.22 -11.22 2.23
CA THR A 313 -39.56 -11.62 3.47
C THR A 313 -39.65 -10.49 4.50
N PRO A 314 -40.74 -10.41 5.29
CA PRO A 314 -40.85 -9.41 6.35
C PRO A 314 -39.76 -9.60 7.42
N PRO A 315 -39.37 -8.56 8.16
CA PRO A 315 -38.28 -8.61 9.15
C PRO A 315 -38.70 -9.30 10.46
N ILE A 316 -39.14 -10.56 10.40
CA ILE A 316 -39.60 -11.34 11.57
C ILE A 316 -38.50 -11.44 12.64
N PHE A 317 -37.24 -11.61 12.23
CA PHE A 317 -36.12 -11.72 13.17
C PHE A 317 -35.85 -10.43 13.95
N ASP A 318 -36.33 -9.27 13.50
CA ASP A 318 -36.19 -8.03 14.26
C ASP A 318 -36.99 -8.08 15.57
N GLN A 319 -38.16 -8.73 15.54
CA GLN A 319 -38.95 -9.02 16.75
C GLN A 319 -38.27 -10.10 17.59
N LEU A 320 -37.90 -11.22 16.97
CA LEU A 320 -37.36 -12.39 17.69
C LEU A 320 -36.01 -12.10 18.36
N LEU A 321 -35.17 -11.26 17.74
CA LEU A 321 -33.83 -10.92 18.19
C LEU A 321 -33.74 -9.55 18.87
N ALA A 322 -34.87 -8.96 19.28
CA ALA A 322 -34.89 -7.61 19.86
C ALA A 322 -33.94 -7.47 21.08
N THR A 323 -33.85 -8.53 21.89
CA THR A 323 -32.96 -8.58 23.07
C THR A 323 -31.49 -8.58 22.65
N GLU A 324 -31.14 -9.38 21.66
CA GLU A 324 -29.78 -9.53 21.11
C GLU A 324 -29.35 -8.27 20.37
N LEU A 325 -30.27 -7.62 19.66
CA LEU A 325 -30.05 -6.33 19.01
C LEU A 325 -29.70 -5.25 20.04
N ALA A 326 -30.49 -5.12 21.12
CA ALA A 326 -30.23 -4.16 22.18
C ALA A 326 -28.83 -4.38 22.82
N ARG A 327 -28.45 -5.65 23.06
CA ARG A 327 -27.12 -6.01 23.55
C ARG A 327 -26.02 -5.74 22.52
N ALA A 328 -26.27 -6.02 21.24
CA ALA A 328 -25.33 -5.76 20.16
C ALA A 328 -25.03 -4.25 20.04
N VAL A 329 -26.06 -3.40 20.09
CA VAL A 329 -25.92 -1.94 20.07
C VAL A 329 -25.16 -1.44 21.30
N SER A 330 -25.49 -1.93 22.50
CA SER A 330 -24.77 -1.59 23.73
C SER A 330 -23.28 -1.98 23.65
N ALA A 331 -22.99 -3.21 23.20
CA ALA A 331 -21.61 -3.67 22.99
C ALA A 331 -20.87 -2.84 21.93
N GLN A 332 -21.58 -2.26 20.97
CA GLN A 332 -20.98 -1.39 19.96
C GLN A 332 -20.56 -0.03 20.49
N ASN A 333 -21.31 0.55 21.42
CA ASN A 333 -21.03 1.86 22.03
C ASN A 333 -19.81 1.83 22.96
N THR A 334 -19.42 0.66 23.46
CA THR A 334 -18.18 0.54 24.23
C THR A 334 -16.94 0.69 23.35
N LYS A 335 -16.01 1.58 23.74
CA LYS A 335 -14.72 1.79 23.03
C LYS A 335 -13.94 0.49 22.85
N ARG A 336 -14.05 -0.46 23.78
CA ARG A 336 -13.33 -1.73 23.75
C ARG A 336 -14.10 -2.86 24.45
N LEU A 337 -14.48 -3.87 23.69
CA LEU A 337 -15.08 -5.09 24.24
C LEU A 337 -14.04 -5.91 25.01
N SER A 338 -14.32 -6.23 26.28
CA SER A 338 -13.44 -7.06 27.10
C SER A 338 -13.53 -8.55 26.71
N GLY A 339 -12.48 -9.32 26.98
CA GLY A 339 -12.45 -10.76 26.67
C GLY A 339 -13.43 -11.60 27.49
N ARG A 340 -13.90 -11.11 28.65
CA ARG A 340 -14.97 -11.77 29.43
C ARG A 340 -16.33 -11.52 28.78
N GLN A 341 -16.65 -10.25 28.46
CA GLN A 341 -17.88 -9.88 27.77
C GLN A 341 -18.01 -10.58 26.41
N ALA A 342 -16.91 -10.66 25.64
CA ALA A 342 -16.93 -11.34 24.35
C ALA A 342 -17.25 -12.84 24.48
N ARG A 343 -16.73 -13.53 25.49
CA ARG A 343 -17.04 -14.95 25.73
C ARG A 343 -18.49 -15.16 26.17
N ARG A 344 -19.03 -14.25 26.99
CA ARG A 344 -20.44 -14.27 27.37
C ARG A 344 -21.35 -14.11 26.15
N LEU A 345 -21.13 -13.05 25.36
CA LEU A 345 -21.90 -12.80 24.14
C LEU A 345 -21.77 -13.94 23.12
N PHE A 346 -20.58 -14.55 23.00
CA PHE A 346 -20.39 -15.71 22.15
C PHE A 346 -21.27 -16.89 22.56
N GLY A 347 -21.35 -17.20 23.86
CA GLY A 347 -22.23 -18.25 24.38
C GLY A 347 -23.72 -17.93 24.14
N GLU A 348 -24.13 -16.69 24.37
CA GLU A 348 -25.50 -16.22 24.11
C GLU A 348 -25.87 -16.35 22.62
N TYR A 349 -24.98 -15.96 21.71
CA TYR A 349 -25.22 -16.10 20.27
C TYR A 349 -25.21 -17.56 19.80
N CYS A 350 -24.42 -18.44 20.41
CA CYS A 350 -24.46 -19.87 20.10
C CYS A 350 -25.77 -20.54 20.52
N ALA A 351 -26.49 -19.96 21.49
CA ALA A 351 -27.76 -20.51 21.96
C ALA A 351 -28.94 -20.18 21.02
N VAL A 352 -28.77 -19.24 20.09
CA VAL A 352 -29.80 -18.81 19.14
C VAL A 352 -29.44 -19.33 17.74
N PRO A 353 -30.23 -20.24 17.14
CA PRO A 353 -29.86 -20.95 15.90
C PRO A 353 -29.40 -20.05 14.73
N VAL A 354 -30.12 -18.97 14.45
CA VAL A 354 -29.80 -18.05 13.35
C VAL A 354 -28.49 -17.28 13.61
N LEU A 355 -28.22 -16.94 14.87
CA LEU A 355 -26.99 -16.25 15.26
C LEU A 355 -25.79 -17.19 15.31
N ASP A 356 -26.03 -18.44 15.71
CA ASP A 356 -25.05 -19.51 15.69
C ASP A 356 -24.61 -19.86 14.25
N ALA A 357 -25.57 -19.99 13.33
CA ALA A 357 -25.28 -20.10 11.90
C ALA A 357 -24.57 -18.84 11.37
N GLY A 358 -25.01 -17.65 11.77
CA GLY A 358 -24.35 -16.38 11.44
C GLY A 358 -22.90 -16.29 11.94
N LEU A 359 -22.61 -16.80 13.14
CA LEU A 359 -21.25 -16.88 13.69
C LEU A 359 -20.34 -17.73 12.80
N ARG A 360 -20.82 -18.87 12.32
CA ARG A 360 -20.06 -19.77 11.44
C ARG A 360 -19.80 -19.14 10.08
N GLU A 361 -20.83 -18.59 9.45
CA GLU A 361 -20.71 -17.92 8.15
C GLU A 361 -19.74 -16.72 8.22
N ILE A 362 -19.91 -15.85 9.22
CA ILE A 362 -19.06 -14.65 9.39
C ILE A 362 -17.61 -15.04 9.72
N ALA A 363 -17.39 -16.13 10.45
CA ALA A 363 -16.03 -16.60 10.76
C ALA A 363 -15.24 -17.01 9.51
N GLN A 364 -15.93 -17.47 8.46
CA GLN A 364 -15.30 -17.90 7.20
C GLN A 364 -15.11 -16.78 6.17
N LEU A 365 -15.62 -15.57 6.43
CA LEU A 365 -15.52 -14.45 5.48
C LEU A 365 -14.04 -14.07 5.19
N PRO A 366 -13.69 -13.85 3.91
CA PRO A 366 -12.37 -13.37 3.55
C PRO A 366 -12.20 -11.88 3.90
N LYS A 367 -10.95 -11.39 3.93
CA LYS A 367 -10.60 -10.07 4.50
C LYS A 367 -11.32 -8.90 3.80
N ASP A 368 -11.43 -8.99 2.48
CA ASP A 368 -12.12 -8.08 1.58
C ASP A 368 -13.63 -7.99 1.84
N ARG A 369 -14.26 -9.10 2.23
CA ARG A 369 -15.72 -9.18 2.49
C ARG A 369 -16.12 -9.09 3.96
N LEU A 370 -15.22 -8.63 4.83
CA LEU A 370 -15.54 -8.45 6.26
C LEU A 370 -16.53 -7.32 6.52
N GLY A 371 -16.69 -6.38 5.58
CA GLY A 371 -17.74 -5.37 5.61
C GLY A 371 -19.13 -5.98 5.51
N ASP A 372 -19.23 -7.15 4.87
CA ASP A 372 -20.48 -7.79 4.49
C ASP A 372 -21.05 -8.70 5.58
N SER A 373 -20.60 -8.55 6.84
CA SER A 373 -21.10 -9.36 7.96
C SER A 373 -22.62 -9.24 8.14
N GLY A 374 -23.20 -8.09 7.81
CA GLY A 374 -24.66 -7.91 7.81
C GLY A 374 -25.32 -8.70 6.69
N ALA A 375 -24.81 -8.63 5.47
CA ALA A 375 -25.32 -9.39 4.32
C ALA A 375 -25.18 -10.91 4.53
N ALA A 376 -24.08 -11.37 5.14
CA ALA A 376 -23.91 -12.78 5.51
C ALA A 376 -24.99 -13.23 6.51
N LEU A 377 -25.28 -12.42 7.53
CA LEU A 377 -26.35 -12.71 8.48
C LEU A 377 -27.74 -12.64 7.82
N GLN A 378 -27.97 -11.68 6.93
CA GLN A 378 -29.23 -11.58 6.18
C GLN A 378 -29.47 -12.81 5.30
N LYS A 379 -28.41 -13.35 4.68
CA LYS A 379 -28.47 -14.61 3.92
C LYS A 379 -28.84 -15.80 4.82
N VAL A 380 -28.23 -15.92 5.99
CA VAL A 380 -28.53 -16.99 6.96
C VAL A 380 -29.97 -16.90 7.45
N ALA A 381 -30.46 -15.69 7.68
CA ALA A 381 -31.84 -15.42 8.09
C ALA A 381 -32.86 -15.50 6.93
N GLY A 382 -32.47 -15.96 5.74
CA GLY A 382 -33.37 -16.10 4.59
C GLY A 382 -34.00 -14.78 4.10
N GLY A 383 -33.43 -13.62 4.47
CA GLY A 383 -34.01 -12.30 4.19
C GLY A 383 -35.04 -11.81 5.21
N PHE A 384 -35.43 -12.61 6.21
CA PHE A 384 -36.44 -12.26 7.23
C PHE A 384 -35.89 -11.37 8.36
N ILE A 385 -34.80 -10.65 8.10
CA ILE A 385 -34.16 -9.71 9.03
C ILE A 385 -33.91 -8.40 8.28
N SER A 386 -34.12 -7.26 8.93
CA SER A 386 -33.86 -5.98 8.30
C SER A 386 -32.37 -5.77 8.03
N ALA A 387 -32.06 -4.90 7.07
CA ALA A 387 -30.68 -4.53 6.76
C ALA A 387 -29.99 -3.89 7.99
N ASP A 388 -30.70 -3.09 8.78
CA ASP A 388 -30.16 -2.39 9.94
C ASP A 388 -29.86 -3.36 11.09
N THR A 389 -30.81 -4.23 11.42
CA THR A 389 -30.65 -5.25 12.48
C THR A 389 -29.54 -6.22 12.13
N SER A 390 -29.50 -6.71 10.89
CA SER A 390 -28.45 -7.61 10.44
C SER A 390 -27.06 -6.94 10.43
N ALA A 391 -26.96 -5.68 10.02
CA ALA A 391 -25.70 -4.93 10.07
C ALA A 391 -25.22 -4.71 11.52
N ALA A 392 -26.12 -4.34 12.44
CA ALA A 392 -25.79 -4.12 13.83
C ALA A 392 -25.32 -5.42 14.52
N ILE A 393 -26.09 -6.51 14.38
CA ILE A 393 -25.73 -7.80 14.97
C ILE A 393 -24.49 -8.38 14.30
N GLY A 394 -24.39 -8.35 12.97
CA GLY A 394 -23.22 -8.84 12.22
C GLY A 394 -21.92 -8.15 12.65
N LYS A 395 -21.96 -6.83 12.90
CA LYS A 395 -20.82 -6.08 13.42
C LYS A 395 -20.46 -6.46 14.86
N SER A 396 -21.46 -6.76 15.71
CA SER A 396 -21.25 -7.30 17.05
C SER A 396 -20.60 -8.69 17.00
N ILE A 397 -21.13 -9.59 16.18
CA ILE A 397 -20.57 -10.93 15.94
C ILE A 397 -19.10 -10.83 15.52
N ARG A 398 -18.78 -9.96 14.57
CA ARG A 398 -17.38 -9.74 14.14
C ARG A 398 -16.47 -9.29 15.29
N LYS A 399 -16.92 -8.34 16.11
CA LYS A 399 -16.17 -7.87 17.30
C LYS A 399 -15.97 -9.00 18.33
N VAL A 400 -16.97 -9.84 18.53
CA VAL A 400 -16.91 -11.01 19.42
C VAL A 400 -15.90 -12.03 18.88
N LEU A 401 -15.98 -12.39 17.59
CA LEU A 401 -15.07 -13.33 16.94
C LEU A 401 -13.62 -12.83 16.97
N ASP A 402 -13.37 -11.53 16.75
CA ASP A 402 -12.02 -10.95 16.83
C ASP A 402 -11.38 -11.11 18.23
N LYS A 403 -12.17 -11.32 19.28
CA LYS A 403 -11.71 -11.57 20.65
C LYS A 403 -11.61 -13.05 21.00
N VAL A 404 -12.61 -13.84 20.61
CA VAL A 404 -12.73 -15.24 20.98
C VAL A 404 -11.89 -16.14 20.04
N SER A 405 -11.83 -15.79 18.76
CA SER A 405 -11.04 -16.46 17.73
C SER A 405 -10.24 -15.41 16.93
N PRO A 406 -9.18 -14.82 17.49
CA PRO A 406 -8.45 -13.75 16.82
C PRO A 406 -7.78 -14.21 15.52
N ALA A 407 -7.97 -13.43 14.46
CA ALA A 407 -7.32 -13.65 13.17
C ALA A 407 -5.79 -13.42 13.20
N ASN A 408 -5.33 -12.51 14.06
CA ASN A 408 -3.92 -12.19 14.32
C ASN A 408 -3.72 -11.68 15.74
N SER A 409 -2.47 -11.58 16.18
CA SER A 409 -2.10 -11.00 17.48
C SER A 409 -1.39 -9.67 17.26
N LYS A 410 -2.12 -8.56 17.47
CA LYS A 410 -1.55 -7.20 17.41
C LYS A 410 -0.44 -6.99 18.45
N VAL A 411 -0.54 -7.66 19.60
CA VAL A 411 0.48 -7.60 20.67
C VAL A 411 1.77 -8.28 20.21
N ALA A 412 1.68 -9.45 19.57
CA ALA A 412 2.85 -10.13 19.01
C ALA A 412 3.56 -9.27 17.97
N TRP A 413 2.81 -8.64 17.07
CA TRP A 413 3.36 -7.69 16.09
C TRP A 413 4.02 -6.49 16.76
N GLY A 414 3.36 -5.89 17.76
CA GLY A 414 3.91 -4.76 18.51
C GLY A 414 5.24 -5.12 19.19
N LEU A 415 5.33 -6.28 19.84
CA LEU A 415 6.55 -6.73 20.53
C LEU A 415 7.73 -6.91 19.56
N VAL A 416 7.49 -7.51 18.40
CA VAL A 416 8.58 -7.78 17.44
C VAL A 416 9.01 -6.52 16.69
N VAL A 417 8.06 -5.64 16.34
CA VAL A 417 8.35 -4.44 15.54
C VAL A 417 8.76 -3.23 16.41
N ALA A 418 8.58 -3.27 17.73
CA ALA A 418 8.99 -2.19 18.63
C ALA A 418 10.47 -1.83 18.49
N ILE A 419 11.35 -2.82 18.42
CA ILE A 419 12.81 -2.61 18.35
C ILE A 419 13.21 -1.83 17.08
N PRO A 420 12.87 -2.26 15.84
CA PRO A 420 13.23 -1.50 14.65
C PRO A 420 12.56 -0.12 14.59
N ILE A 421 11.37 0.06 15.17
CA ILE A 421 10.72 1.38 15.29
C ILE A 421 11.55 2.32 16.17
N VAL A 422 12.00 1.86 17.34
CA VAL A 422 12.84 2.65 18.25
C VAL A 422 14.20 2.96 17.61
N LEU A 423 14.80 1.99 16.92
CA LEU A 423 16.05 2.22 16.20
C LEU A 423 15.88 3.25 15.07
N GLY A 424 14.79 3.18 14.31
CA GLY A 424 14.49 4.16 13.26
C GLY A 424 14.33 5.58 13.80
N PHE A 425 13.68 5.75 14.95
CA PHE A 425 13.66 7.03 15.68
C PHE A 425 15.08 7.50 15.99
N ALA A 426 15.88 6.63 16.59
CA ALA A 426 17.23 6.95 17.01
C ALA A 426 18.09 7.36 15.80
N PHE A 427 18.11 6.58 14.72
CA PHE A 427 18.86 6.90 13.49
C PHE A 427 18.39 8.21 12.83
N GLY A 428 17.09 8.46 12.82
CA GLY A 428 16.53 9.73 12.35
C GLY A 428 17.07 10.92 13.16
N ALA A 429 17.08 10.81 14.48
CA ALA A 429 17.62 11.84 15.37
C ALA A 429 19.13 12.01 15.25
N ASP A 430 19.85 10.88 15.15
CA ASP A 430 21.32 10.86 15.08
C ASP A 430 21.88 11.48 13.80
N SER A 431 21.11 11.46 12.71
CA SER A 431 21.49 12.08 11.45
C SER A 431 21.83 13.57 11.55
N PHE A 432 21.45 14.22 12.66
CA PHE A 432 21.71 15.62 13.00
C PHE A 432 22.82 15.82 14.07
N TYR A 433 23.38 14.76 14.65
CA TYR A 433 24.28 14.83 15.82
C TYR A 433 25.53 15.70 15.59
N MET A 434 26.16 15.60 14.42
CA MET A 434 27.36 16.37 14.06
C MET A 434 27.05 17.67 13.29
N ARG A 435 25.77 18.01 13.06
CA ARG A 435 25.41 19.16 12.22
C ARG A 435 25.23 20.41 13.06
N THR A 436 25.82 21.51 12.58
CA THR A 436 25.71 22.84 13.18
C THR A 436 24.72 23.74 12.44
N THR A 437 24.33 23.40 11.21
CA THR A 437 23.40 24.17 10.37
C THR A 437 22.31 23.28 9.75
N LEU A 438 21.11 23.83 9.60
CA LEU A 438 19.95 23.18 8.99
C LEU A 438 19.81 23.65 7.54
N THR A 439 19.85 22.71 6.60
CA THR A 439 19.52 22.95 5.19
C THR A 439 18.31 22.10 4.82
N ALA A 440 17.53 22.52 3.82
CA ALA A 440 16.39 21.73 3.36
C ALA A 440 16.81 20.29 3.00
N GLY A 441 17.98 20.12 2.37
CA GLY A 441 18.54 18.81 2.05
C GLY A 441 18.92 17.97 3.27
N SER A 442 19.44 18.57 4.35
CA SER A 442 19.78 17.82 5.57
C SER A 442 18.54 17.35 6.33
N VAL A 443 17.49 18.17 6.36
CA VAL A 443 16.19 17.79 6.95
C VAL A 443 15.56 16.64 6.18
N ILE A 444 15.49 16.74 4.85
CA ILE A 444 14.96 15.68 3.98
C ILE A 444 15.79 14.40 4.13
N GLY A 445 17.12 14.51 4.13
CA GLY A 445 18.02 13.37 4.29
C GLY A 445 17.85 12.64 5.62
N GLY A 446 17.71 13.38 6.73
CA GLY A 446 17.48 12.80 8.06
C GLY A 446 16.13 12.10 8.18
N ILE A 447 15.07 12.70 7.63
CA ILE A 447 13.75 12.08 7.53
C ILE A 447 13.82 10.78 6.73
N MET A 448 14.41 10.82 5.53
CA MET A 448 14.53 9.64 4.67
C MET A 448 15.33 8.54 5.36
N LEU A 449 16.44 8.87 6.03
CA LEU A 449 17.25 7.88 6.76
C LEU A 449 16.45 7.22 7.88
N GLY A 450 15.76 7.99 8.73
CA GLY A 450 14.95 7.46 9.83
C GLY A 450 13.79 6.58 9.34
N VAL A 451 13.09 7.03 8.28
CA VAL A 451 12.00 6.26 7.65
C VAL A 451 12.52 4.97 7.03
N ILE A 452 13.60 5.04 6.24
CA ILE A 452 14.19 3.86 5.58
C ILE A 452 14.65 2.86 6.63
N ALA A 453 15.35 3.30 7.68
CA ALA A 453 15.82 2.43 8.76
C ALA A 453 14.66 1.74 9.49
N ALA A 454 13.60 2.48 9.84
CA ALA A 454 12.42 1.93 10.51
C ALA A 454 11.66 0.92 9.63
N VAL A 455 11.43 1.27 8.36
CA VAL A 455 10.64 0.44 7.43
C VAL A 455 11.40 -0.81 7.02
N LEU A 456 12.67 -0.70 6.63
CA LEU A 456 13.49 -1.87 6.30
C LEU A 456 13.67 -2.78 7.52
N GLY A 457 13.94 -2.21 8.69
CA GLY A 457 14.03 -2.96 9.94
C GLY A 457 12.73 -3.72 10.25
N ALA A 458 11.58 -3.06 10.10
CA ALA A 458 10.27 -3.70 10.27
C ALA A 458 10.05 -4.84 9.27
N LEU A 459 10.42 -4.66 8.00
CA LEU A 459 10.31 -5.69 6.97
C LEU A 459 11.18 -6.92 7.29
N ILE A 460 12.41 -6.71 7.76
CA ILE A 460 13.34 -7.78 8.14
C ILE A 460 12.78 -8.64 9.28
N VAL A 461 12.19 -8.02 10.31
CA VAL A 461 11.63 -8.77 11.44
C VAL A 461 10.20 -9.29 11.20
N SER A 462 9.58 -8.93 10.08
CA SER A 462 8.18 -9.28 9.79
C SER A 462 7.89 -10.79 9.74
N PRO A 463 8.77 -11.67 9.21
CA PRO A 463 8.55 -13.12 9.28
C PRO A 463 8.48 -13.63 10.73
N ALA A 464 9.30 -13.08 11.64
CA ALA A 464 9.25 -13.42 13.06
C ALA A 464 7.97 -12.90 13.72
N ALA A 465 7.54 -11.67 13.38
CA ALA A 465 6.27 -11.11 13.84
C ALA A 465 5.07 -11.95 13.38
N TRP A 466 5.11 -12.40 12.13
CA TRP A 466 4.14 -13.33 11.57
C TRP A 466 4.12 -14.65 12.34
N ALA A 467 5.27 -15.29 12.57
CA ALA A 467 5.37 -16.58 13.25
C ALA A 467 4.86 -16.51 14.70
N LEU A 468 5.23 -15.45 15.43
CA LEU A 468 4.75 -15.22 16.79
C LEU A 468 3.24 -14.94 16.80
N SER A 469 2.73 -14.11 15.88
CA SER A 469 1.30 -13.86 15.73
C SER A 469 0.54 -15.15 15.41
N ALA A 470 1.04 -15.96 14.48
CA ALA A 470 0.44 -17.21 14.08
C ALA A 470 0.32 -18.18 15.25
N SER A 471 1.39 -18.31 16.04
CA SER A 471 1.46 -19.18 17.21
C SER A 471 0.48 -18.73 18.30
N VAL A 472 0.53 -17.46 18.70
CA VAL A 472 -0.34 -16.91 19.76
C VAL A 472 -1.80 -17.02 19.35
N SER A 473 -2.14 -16.63 18.12
CA SER A 473 -3.51 -16.72 17.63
C SER A 473 -3.96 -18.17 17.43
N ALA A 474 -3.08 -19.09 17.03
CA ALA A 474 -3.42 -20.52 16.93
C ALA A 474 -3.76 -21.12 18.29
N VAL A 475 -3.00 -20.80 19.35
CA VAL A 475 -3.28 -21.22 20.72
C VAL A 475 -4.62 -20.65 21.19
N ALA A 476 -4.89 -19.36 20.95
CA ALA A 476 -6.17 -18.75 21.29
C ALA A 476 -7.35 -19.46 20.59
N ARG A 477 -7.21 -19.76 19.28
CA ARG A 477 -8.25 -20.45 18.48
C ARG A 477 -8.52 -21.89 18.91
N ARG A 478 -7.59 -22.56 19.59
CA ARG A 478 -7.81 -23.94 20.09
C ARG A 478 -8.93 -24.03 21.12
N ARG A 479 -9.24 -22.92 21.82
CA ARG A 479 -10.32 -22.84 22.81
C ARG A 479 -11.73 -22.82 22.21
N VAL A 480 -11.84 -22.78 20.88
CA VAL A 480 -13.10 -22.66 20.14
C VAL A 480 -13.21 -23.82 19.14
N PRO A 481 -14.41 -24.41 18.94
CA PRO A 481 -14.63 -25.43 17.92
C PRO A 481 -14.26 -24.95 16.51
N LYS A 482 -13.91 -25.89 15.62
CA LYS A 482 -13.38 -25.58 14.27
C LYS A 482 -14.32 -24.72 13.42
N SER A 483 -15.63 -24.92 13.54
CA SER A 483 -16.68 -24.21 12.79
C SER A 483 -16.69 -22.69 13.01
N TYR A 484 -16.24 -22.22 14.18
CA TYR A 484 -16.23 -20.79 14.53
C TYR A 484 -14.84 -20.14 14.40
N ARG A 485 -13.83 -20.87 13.93
CA ARG A 485 -12.46 -20.35 13.83
C ARG A 485 -12.33 -19.43 12.63
N GLN A 486 -11.97 -18.19 12.90
CA GLN A 486 -11.56 -17.25 11.85
C GLN A 486 -10.33 -17.75 11.09
N ARG A 487 -10.32 -17.53 9.77
CA ARG A 487 -9.13 -17.75 8.96
C ARG A 487 -7.98 -16.86 9.45
N GLY A 488 -6.80 -17.46 9.64
CA GLY A 488 -5.61 -16.75 10.11
C GLY A 488 -5.17 -15.67 9.13
N ARG A 489 -5.07 -14.42 9.60
CA ARG A 489 -4.67 -13.24 8.81
C ARG A 489 -3.47 -12.57 9.46
N ASN A 490 -2.42 -13.36 9.70
CA ASN A 490 -1.26 -12.95 10.48
C ASN A 490 -0.41 -11.86 9.80
N TRP A 491 -0.46 -11.73 8.47
CA TRP A 491 0.23 -10.66 7.72
C TRP A 491 -0.53 -9.32 7.70
N ALA A 492 -1.79 -9.29 8.11
CA ALA A 492 -2.62 -8.08 8.02
C ALA A 492 -2.02 -6.84 8.74
N PRO A 493 -1.32 -6.96 9.88
CA PRO A 493 -0.74 -5.81 10.57
C PRO A 493 0.49 -5.19 9.89
N LEU A 494 1.09 -5.84 8.89
CA LEU A 494 2.34 -5.39 8.25
C LEU A 494 2.28 -3.94 7.77
N LYS A 495 1.24 -3.58 7.01
CA LYS A 495 1.07 -2.21 6.49
C LYS A 495 1.00 -1.18 7.62
N ALA A 496 0.27 -1.49 8.69
CA ALA A 496 0.18 -0.60 9.85
C ALA A 496 1.54 -0.49 10.58
N ALA A 497 2.27 -1.60 10.70
CA ALA A 497 3.58 -1.62 11.32
C ALA A 497 4.61 -0.77 10.54
N CYS A 498 4.65 -0.89 9.21
CA CYS A 498 5.50 -0.05 8.35
C CYS A 498 5.11 1.44 8.44
N LEU A 499 3.80 1.74 8.43
CA LEU A 499 3.32 3.12 8.57
C LEU A 499 3.70 3.73 9.93
N SER A 500 3.51 2.97 11.02
CA SER A 500 3.95 3.39 12.36
C SER A 500 5.46 3.63 12.39
N GLY A 501 6.26 2.76 11.78
CA GLY A 501 7.71 2.96 11.66
C GLY A 501 8.07 4.23 10.89
N ALA A 502 7.41 4.52 9.77
CA ALA A 502 7.64 5.74 9.01
C ALA A 502 7.32 7.00 9.84
N VAL A 503 6.19 7.02 10.54
CA VAL A 503 5.80 8.14 11.43
C VAL A 503 6.83 8.34 12.54
N VAL A 504 7.24 7.27 13.22
CA VAL A 504 8.23 7.36 14.29
C VAL A 504 9.61 7.78 13.77
N GLY A 505 10.01 7.32 12.58
CA GLY A 505 11.25 7.78 11.93
C GLY A 505 11.25 9.28 11.63
N MET A 506 10.12 9.83 11.17
CA MET A 506 9.94 11.28 10.98
C MET A 506 10.01 12.05 12.30
N LEU A 507 9.37 11.54 13.36
CA LEU A 507 9.47 12.12 14.70
C LEU A 507 10.91 12.11 15.23
N GLY A 508 11.69 11.06 14.92
CA GLY A 508 13.11 10.99 15.22
C GLY A 508 13.91 12.12 14.59
N ALA A 509 13.71 12.36 13.29
CA ALA A 509 14.35 13.49 12.61
C ALA A 509 13.95 14.85 13.23
N GLY A 510 12.67 15.04 13.55
CA GLY A 510 12.19 16.23 14.26
C GLY A 510 12.86 16.41 15.63
N TYR A 511 13.02 15.33 16.39
CA TYR A 511 13.75 15.35 17.67
C TYR A 511 15.23 15.72 17.48
N GLY A 512 15.88 15.21 16.42
CA GLY A 512 17.25 15.59 16.07
C GLY A 512 17.41 17.08 15.77
N VAL A 513 16.44 17.70 15.10
CA VAL A 513 16.39 19.15 14.86
C VAL A 513 16.29 19.93 16.17
N LEU A 514 15.44 19.49 17.11
CA LEU A 514 15.33 20.11 18.43
C LEU A 514 16.64 20.03 19.22
N GLY A 515 17.41 18.96 19.05
CA GLY A 515 18.74 18.80 19.64
C GLY A 515 19.80 19.75 19.10
N ILE A 516 19.65 20.28 17.87
CA ILE A 516 20.52 21.33 17.34
C ILE A 516 20.27 22.65 18.07
N TYR A 517 19.00 22.98 18.32
CA TYR A 517 18.60 24.19 19.05
C TYR A 517 18.76 24.07 20.57
N GLN A 518 19.28 22.95 21.08
CA GLN A 518 19.42 22.65 22.51
C GLN A 518 18.09 22.67 23.28
N TRP A 519 16.96 22.48 22.60
CA TRP A 519 15.64 22.39 23.23
C TRP A 519 15.33 20.98 23.75
N ALA A 520 16.11 19.98 23.31
CA ALA A 520 16.05 18.61 23.78
C ALA A 520 17.47 18.03 23.88
N PRO A 521 17.72 17.08 24.81
CA PRO A 521 19.00 16.38 24.88
C PRO A 521 19.24 15.56 23.60
N ARG A 522 20.50 15.36 23.23
CA ARG A 522 20.83 14.55 22.05
C ARG A 522 20.65 13.07 22.36
N VAL A 523 20.18 12.31 21.37
CA VAL A 523 19.87 10.87 21.55
C VAL A 523 21.10 10.05 21.96
N ARG A 524 22.29 10.34 21.42
CA ARG A 524 23.53 9.65 21.84
C ARG A 524 23.86 9.87 23.32
N ASP A 525 23.67 11.09 23.82
CA ASP A 525 23.97 11.42 25.21
C ASP A 525 22.98 10.71 26.15
N ALA A 526 21.70 10.68 25.78
CA ALA A 526 20.68 9.94 26.52
C ALA A 526 20.88 8.41 26.46
N ALA A 527 21.41 7.88 25.35
CA ALA A 527 21.63 6.45 25.14
C ALA A 527 22.98 5.95 25.72
N ALA A 528 23.91 6.84 26.08
CA ALA A 528 25.26 6.50 26.49
C ALA A 528 25.35 5.46 27.63
N PRO A 529 24.53 5.51 28.71
CA PRO A 529 24.59 4.51 29.77
C PRO A 529 24.26 3.09 29.28
N ALA A 530 23.24 2.98 28.43
CA ALA A 530 22.82 1.70 27.86
C ALA A 530 23.82 1.18 26.81
N ALA A 531 24.36 2.08 25.98
CA ALA A 531 25.40 1.75 25.01
C ALA A 531 26.67 1.23 25.69
N ASN A 532 27.10 1.87 26.77
CA ASN A 532 28.27 1.44 27.54
C ASN A 532 28.05 0.06 28.20
N TRP A 533 26.85 -0.17 28.75
CA TRP A 533 26.49 -1.49 29.30
C TRP A 533 26.56 -2.60 28.24
N LEU A 534 26.03 -2.35 27.03
CA LEU A 534 26.06 -3.31 25.92
C LEU A 534 27.49 -3.66 25.49
N VAL A 535 28.37 -2.66 25.38
CA VAL A 535 29.77 -2.88 24.99
C VAL A 535 30.53 -3.69 26.04
N GLN A 536 30.23 -3.47 27.33
CA GLN A 536 30.91 -4.17 28.42
C GLN A 536 30.45 -5.61 28.63
N HIS A 537 29.16 -5.91 28.38
CA HIS A 537 28.55 -7.20 28.78
C HIS A 537 28.22 -8.13 27.61
N VAL A 538 28.30 -7.66 26.36
CA VAL A 538 27.94 -8.46 25.19
C VAL A 538 29.18 -8.81 24.38
N ARG A 539 29.24 -10.04 23.83
CA ARG A 539 30.38 -10.53 23.06
C ARG A 539 30.75 -9.58 21.90
N PRO A 540 32.04 -9.28 21.68
CA PRO A 540 32.49 -8.32 20.66
C PRO A 540 32.01 -8.59 19.23
N SER A 541 31.81 -9.86 18.88
CA SER A 541 31.35 -10.31 17.55
C SER A 541 29.83 -10.25 17.37
N SER A 542 29.07 -9.91 18.41
CA SER A 542 27.61 -9.86 18.31
C SER A 542 27.12 -8.56 17.67
N PRO A 543 26.00 -8.59 16.92
CA PRO A 543 25.39 -7.37 16.37
C PRO A 543 25.03 -6.33 17.43
N LEU A 544 24.71 -6.78 18.65
CA LEU A 544 24.36 -5.92 19.79
C LEU A 544 25.57 -5.15 20.33
N HIS A 545 26.75 -5.76 20.33
CA HIS A 545 28.00 -5.06 20.69
C HIS A 545 28.34 -4.00 19.65
N VAL A 546 28.24 -4.32 18.35
CA VAL A 546 28.44 -3.35 17.25
C VAL A 546 27.45 -2.17 17.39
N LEU A 547 26.19 -2.46 17.68
CA LEU A 547 25.18 -1.43 17.93
C LEU A 547 25.54 -0.55 19.13
N GLY A 548 25.97 -1.15 20.24
CA GLY A 548 26.45 -0.42 21.43
C GLY A 548 27.61 0.52 21.09
N THR A 549 28.61 0.05 20.33
CA THR A 549 29.75 0.88 19.91
C THR A 549 29.36 2.06 19.03
N TYR A 550 28.35 1.91 18.18
CA TYR A 550 27.88 2.97 17.29
C TYR A 550 27.23 4.15 18.05
N TRP A 551 26.48 3.82 19.10
CA TRP A 551 25.71 4.79 19.89
C TRP A 551 26.52 5.49 20.97
N LEU A 552 27.74 5.04 21.28
CA LEU A 552 28.64 5.77 22.15
C LEU A 552 28.97 7.13 21.52
N PRO A 553 29.00 8.22 22.31
CA PRO A 553 29.49 9.50 21.82
C PRO A 553 30.95 9.34 21.37
N PRO A 554 31.36 9.94 20.24
CA PRO A 554 32.75 9.86 19.79
C PRO A 554 33.67 10.45 20.85
N VAL A 555 34.73 9.71 21.20
CA VAL A 555 35.79 10.20 22.08
C VAL A 555 36.47 11.36 21.36
N VAL A 556 36.15 12.60 21.76
CA VAL A 556 36.91 13.77 21.33
C VAL A 556 38.27 13.63 22.00
N ALA A 557 39.29 13.25 21.23
CA ALA A 557 40.66 13.28 21.71
C ALA A 557 40.96 14.72 22.15
N THR A 558 41.09 14.93 23.45
CA THR A 558 41.46 16.23 24.01
C THR A 558 42.83 16.58 23.44
N MET A 559 42.90 17.60 22.59
CA MET A 559 44.17 18.17 22.17
C MET A 559 44.94 18.65 23.41
N PRO A 560 46.26 18.42 23.51
CA PRO A 560 47.04 18.89 24.65
C PRO A 560 47.05 20.42 24.65
N VAL A 561 46.64 21.02 25.76
CA VAL A 561 46.81 22.46 26.00
C VAL A 561 48.32 22.73 26.05
N VAL A 562 48.86 23.41 25.05
CA VAL A 562 50.25 23.90 25.06
C VAL A 562 50.34 24.99 26.13
N ARG A 563 51.03 24.73 27.24
CA ARG A 563 51.36 25.77 28.22
C ARG A 563 52.42 26.70 27.60
N PRO A 564 52.24 28.03 27.63
CA PRO A 564 53.22 28.97 27.10
C PRO A 564 54.56 28.81 27.85
N THR A 565 55.66 28.96 27.13
CA THR A 565 57.00 28.84 27.72
C THR A 565 57.30 30.03 28.62
N GLU A 566 58.16 29.85 29.62
CA GLU A 566 58.46 30.89 30.61
C GLU A 566 59.02 32.18 29.97
N ALA A 567 59.77 32.04 28.87
CA ALA A 567 60.27 33.17 28.08
C ALA A 567 59.15 33.97 27.39
N GLU A 568 58.08 33.31 26.93
CA GLU A 568 56.91 33.98 26.33
C GLU A 568 56.10 34.72 27.39
N MET A 569 55.98 34.14 28.58
CA MET A 569 55.31 34.79 29.71
C MET A 569 56.05 36.05 30.16
N TYR A 570 57.40 36.00 30.24
CA TYR A 570 58.20 37.17 30.54
C TYR A 570 58.12 38.24 29.45
N ARG A 571 58.01 37.83 28.18
CA ARG A 571 57.84 38.77 27.07
C ARG A 571 56.52 39.55 27.20
N ASP A 572 55.45 38.88 27.60
CA ASP A 572 54.17 39.54 27.86
C ASP A 572 54.20 40.43 29.12
N ILE A 573 54.87 39.99 30.19
CA ILE A 573 55.08 40.82 31.39
C ILE A 573 55.85 42.09 31.04
N GLN A 574 56.94 41.97 30.28
CA GLN A 574 57.74 43.12 29.85
C GLN A 574 56.92 44.09 28.99
N ARG A 575 56.11 43.61 28.04
CA ARG A 575 55.21 44.48 27.26
C ARG A 575 54.26 45.27 28.15
N LEU A 576 53.66 44.59 29.13
CA LEU A 576 52.71 45.20 30.06
C LEU A 576 53.37 46.20 31.02
N LEU A 577 54.61 45.95 31.44
CA LEU A 577 55.39 46.89 32.25
C LEU A 577 55.92 48.08 31.46
N ILE A 578 56.26 47.88 30.17
CA ILE A 578 56.64 48.98 29.26
C ILE A 578 55.44 49.88 29.00
N ALA A 579 54.29 49.31 28.69
CA ALA A 579 53.05 50.07 28.46
C ALA A 579 52.65 50.93 29.66
N ARG A 580 52.92 50.46 30.88
CA ARG A 580 52.65 51.18 32.13
C ARG A 580 53.80 52.08 32.62
N GLY A 581 54.89 52.16 31.85
CA GLY A 581 56.03 53.05 32.13
C GLY A 581 57.01 52.57 33.22
N TYR A 582 56.86 51.34 33.72
CA TYR A 582 57.76 50.77 34.74
C TYR A 582 59.07 50.23 34.15
N LEU A 583 59.07 49.86 32.86
CA LEU A 583 60.23 49.36 32.12
C LEU A 583 60.41 50.17 30.83
N ARG A 584 61.65 50.43 30.40
CA ARG A 584 61.96 51.08 29.11
C ARG A 584 62.82 50.14 28.27
N GLY A 585 62.45 49.92 27.00
CA GLY A 585 63.13 48.99 26.08
C GLY A 585 62.13 48.15 25.27
N GLN A 586 62.60 47.06 24.68
CA GLN A 586 61.75 46.06 24.00
C GLN A 586 61.55 44.82 24.89
N ALA A 587 60.44 44.12 24.68
CA ALA A 587 60.18 42.86 25.37
C ALA A 587 60.91 41.71 24.67
N ASP A 588 62.02 41.25 25.26
CA ASP A 588 62.88 40.19 24.75
C ASP A 588 62.54 38.80 25.34
N GLY A 589 61.83 38.76 26.47
CA GLY A 589 61.46 37.55 27.19
C GLY A 589 62.51 37.05 28.18
N ASN A 590 63.58 37.81 28.42
CA ASN A 590 64.64 37.45 29.36
C ASN A 590 64.47 38.25 30.68
N PRO A 591 64.35 37.59 31.86
CA PRO A 591 64.18 38.28 33.14
C PRO A 591 65.50 38.87 33.67
N GLY A 592 66.10 39.79 32.91
CA GLY A 592 67.32 40.49 33.30
C GLY A 592 67.11 41.47 34.46
N PRO A 593 68.21 42.05 35.00
CA PRO A 593 68.16 42.91 36.19
C PRO A 593 67.20 44.10 36.07
N ARG A 594 67.07 44.67 34.86
CA ARG A 594 66.13 45.78 34.59
C ARG A 594 64.67 45.35 34.65
N THR A 595 64.34 44.17 34.13
CA THR A 595 62.98 43.61 34.18
C THR A 595 62.61 43.25 35.62
N GLN A 596 63.53 42.67 36.39
CA GLN A 596 63.29 42.38 37.80
C GLN A 596 63.08 43.67 38.62
N ALA A 597 63.91 44.69 38.41
CA ALA A 597 63.73 45.99 39.08
C ALA A 597 62.38 46.65 38.72
N ALA A 598 61.92 46.54 37.48
CA ALA A 598 60.62 47.04 37.04
C ALA A 598 59.46 46.27 37.69
N ILE A 599 59.57 44.94 37.81
CA ILE A 599 58.61 44.10 38.51
C ILE A 599 58.54 44.50 39.99
N THR A 600 59.69 44.70 40.65
CA THR A 600 59.73 45.13 42.06
C THR A 600 59.05 46.48 42.26
N ARG A 601 59.35 47.48 41.42
CA ARG A 601 58.69 48.80 41.48
C ARG A 601 57.19 48.73 41.24
N TYR A 602 56.74 47.92 40.28
CA TYR A 602 55.32 47.70 40.04
C TYR A 602 54.65 47.09 41.28
N ARG A 603 55.29 46.09 41.89
CA ARG A 603 54.78 45.41 43.09
C ARG A 603 54.73 46.30 44.32
N GLU A 604 55.74 47.10 44.57
CA GLU A 604 55.76 48.08 45.67
C GLU A 604 54.61 49.09 45.52
N ARG A 605 54.40 49.59 44.30
CA ARG A 605 53.36 50.58 44.02
C ARG A 605 51.94 49.99 44.07
N GLN A 606 51.80 48.69 43.85
CA GLN A 606 50.53 47.96 43.97
C GLN A 606 50.37 47.26 45.33
N HIS A 607 51.26 47.51 46.30
CA HIS A 607 51.26 46.91 47.64
C HIS A 607 51.24 45.36 47.65
N ILE A 608 51.96 44.74 46.73
CA ILE A 608 52.00 43.28 46.54
C ILE A 608 53.22 42.67 47.26
N TYR A 609 53.02 42.21 48.49
CA TYR A 609 54.07 41.61 49.34
C TYR A 609 54.04 40.05 49.29
N GLY A 610 55.19 39.40 49.10
CA GLY A 610 55.35 37.92 49.04
C GLY A 610 55.74 37.34 47.64
N PRO A 611 56.38 36.16 47.54
CA PRO A 611 56.82 35.63 46.25
C PRO A 611 55.63 35.27 45.33
N LEU A 612 55.61 35.82 44.11
CA LEU A 612 54.61 35.51 43.08
C LEU A 612 55.27 34.71 41.96
N SER A 613 54.59 33.66 41.50
CA SER A 613 55.00 32.96 40.27
C SER A 613 54.80 33.86 39.04
N THR A 614 55.55 33.58 37.98
CA THR A 614 55.50 34.32 36.70
C THR A 614 54.08 34.33 36.11
N GLU A 615 53.31 33.25 36.31
CA GLU A 615 51.93 33.13 35.83
C GLU A 615 50.97 34.03 36.59
N GLN A 616 51.09 34.06 37.92
CA GLN A 616 50.25 34.90 38.77
C GLN A 616 50.57 36.40 38.56
N LEU A 617 51.85 36.74 38.34
CA LEU A 617 52.24 38.10 38.01
C LEU A 617 51.68 38.55 36.65
N LEU A 618 51.74 37.70 35.63
CA LEU A 618 51.17 37.99 34.32
C LEU A 618 49.64 38.13 34.38
N ALA A 619 48.96 37.27 35.15
CA ALA A 619 47.52 37.37 35.37
C ALA A 619 47.16 38.71 36.03
N HIS A 620 47.88 39.11 37.08
CA HIS A 620 47.64 40.38 37.79
C HIS A 620 47.87 41.60 36.89
N LEU A 621 48.94 41.60 36.08
CA LEU A 621 49.23 42.66 35.10
C LEU A 621 48.22 42.73 33.93
N ARG A 622 47.43 41.69 33.69
CA ARG A 622 46.36 41.71 32.69
C ARG A 622 45.06 42.25 33.26
N THR A 623 44.84 42.10 34.56
CA THR A 623 43.61 42.55 35.24
C THR A 623 43.71 43.96 35.82
N HIS A 624 44.91 44.43 36.17
CA HIS A 624 45.21 45.76 36.73
C HIS A 624 46.40 46.39 36.02
#